data_AF-A0A1B5KVI9-F1
#
_entry.id   AF-A0A1B5KVI9-F1
#
_cell.length_a   1.000
_cell.length_b   1.000
_cell.length_c   1.000
_cell.angle_alpha   90.00
_cell.angle_beta   90.00
_cell.angle_gamma   90.00
#
_symmetry.space_group_name_H-M   'P 1'
#
loop_
_entity.id
_entity.type
_entity.pdbx_description
1 polymer ?
#
loop_
_entity_poly.entity_id
_entity_poly.type
_entity_poly.pdbx_seq_one_letter_code
_entity_poly.pdbx_strand_id
1 'polypeptide(L)'
;MTLMAMIRGGCGALPSNLLLAVAAGSAAAPADDKLETTTTQVNNLTSALRAKGVHGFVYNSSAAEQDESGHYNWCNMPHVRPREYIRAHPDFDLQYVEVIHRHHKRTPYASNAFPVESHHWDCDDVHLHLYGQPLQGNAAAAPVFQQGYTSTTNPFVPSGWIGSCKFPQITAGGLDDSWQHGADLYAVYHHLLGFLPARNADYKSAVTYRVTNNEITSQVAAMVINGMWSTTDPFPLLVQAPRVDSLEPQYACEAADSLFAAIKSRSNPEWEQHLDLSGGLFRKLDDISSVPSNDEAFHASFDHYYDNLSARQCHAISLPCKLPHGGNNTICVSQEAANAVYRMGHWEYSQIYRDHPSSLPASVAAFGVWISELTSHLRDVMSGKSRTIYFHNVAHDGSVSRLLSILQIDEMTWPGLGAEVVFELYQQKAPMPNSGPTGYYIRVLYGGKVFKSSQPILGRLDMLPVEVLLDYLDGLVGKEASLIKTKCRR
;
A
#
# COMPACT_ATOMS: atom_id res chain seq x y z
N MET A 1 19.14 -50.67 68.44
CA MET A 1 19.39 -50.74 66.98
C MET A 1 18.38 -51.71 66.44
N THR A 2 17.21 -51.19 66.08
CA THR A 2 16.00 -52.02 66.04
C THR A 2 15.19 -51.69 64.80
N LEU A 3 15.03 -52.74 64.00
CA LEU A 3 14.12 -52.94 62.89
C LEU A 3 12.67 -53.00 63.41
N MET A 4 11.71 -52.87 62.47
CA MET A 4 10.31 -53.36 62.53
C MET A 4 9.23 -52.56 63.28
N ALA A 5 8.41 -51.87 62.48
CA ALA A 5 6.99 -52.11 62.22
C ALA A 5 6.00 -52.49 63.35
N MET A 6 4.95 -51.66 63.49
CA MET A 6 3.53 -52.00 63.75
C MET A 6 2.67 -50.95 62.98
N ILE A 7 1.81 -51.23 61.98
CA ILE A 7 0.51 -51.98 61.94
C ILE A 7 -0.44 -51.42 63.03
N ARG A 8 -1.67 -50.92 62.84
CA ARG A 8 -2.78 -50.85 61.84
C ARG A 8 -3.64 -49.64 62.33
N GLY A 9 -4.38 -48.87 61.55
CA GLY A 9 -5.47 -49.23 60.64
C GLY A 9 -6.60 -48.21 60.85
N GLY A 10 -7.26 -47.77 59.78
CA GLY A 10 -8.40 -46.85 59.85
C GLY A 10 -8.91 -46.49 58.47
N CYS A 11 -10.00 -47.13 58.06
CA CYS A 11 -10.73 -46.88 56.83
C CYS A 11 -11.14 -45.41 56.64
N GLY A 12 -10.93 -44.89 55.44
CA GLY A 12 -11.56 -43.67 54.94
C GLY A 12 -11.40 -43.63 53.42
N ALA A 13 -12.48 -43.91 52.70
CA ALA A 13 -12.54 -43.86 51.25
C ALA A 13 -12.43 -42.41 50.75
N LEU A 14 -11.57 -42.16 49.76
CA LEU A 14 -11.56 -40.94 48.94
C LEU A 14 -11.28 -41.33 47.47
N PRO A 15 -11.99 -40.72 46.51
CA PRO A 15 -11.96 -41.14 45.11
C PRO A 15 -10.74 -40.59 44.36
N SER A 16 -10.40 -41.32 43.30
CA SER A 16 -9.39 -41.02 42.30
C SER A 16 -9.61 -39.70 41.54
N ASN A 17 -8.48 -39.13 41.10
CA ASN A 17 -8.28 -38.29 39.92
C ASN A 17 -8.82 -36.84 39.95
N LEU A 18 -7.86 -35.90 39.93
CA LEU A 18 -7.86 -34.87 38.88
C LEU A 18 -6.43 -34.35 38.66
N LEU A 19 -5.73 -34.92 37.68
CA LEU A 19 -4.61 -34.22 37.03
C LEU A 19 -5.23 -33.10 36.19
N LEU A 20 -4.93 -31.83 36.54
CA LEU A 20 -5.20 -30.71 35.65
C LEU A 20 -4.24 -30.82 34.45
N ALA A 21 -4.75 -31.34 33.34
CA ALA A 21 -4.17 -31.12 32.03
C ALA A 21 -4.39 -29.65 31.67
N VAL A 22 -3.31 -28.88 31.57
CA VAL A 22 -3.32 -27.57 30.92
C VAL A 22 -3.50 -27.83 29.43
N ALA A 23 -4.74 -27.72 28.95
CA ALA A 23 -5.03 -27.74 27.53
C ALA A 23 -4.43 -26.47 26.91
N ALA A 24 -3.36 -26.63 26.14
CA ALA A 24 -2.96 -25.66 25.14
C ALA A 24 -4.05 -25.63 24.07
N GLY A 25 -5.05 -24.77 24.28
CA GLY A 25 -6.05 -24.45 23.28
C GLY A 25 -5.41 -23.57 22.22
N SER A 26 -5.07 -24.16 21.07
CA SER A 26 -4.85 -23.42 19.84
C SER A 26 -6.16 -22.71 19.49
N ALA A 27 -6.31 -21.45 19.89
CA ALA A 27 -7.36 -20.60 19.36
C ALA A 27 -7.00 -20.32 17.90
N ALA A 28 -7.53 -21.16 17.00
CA ALA A 28 -7.65 -20.78 15.60
C ALA A 28 -8.45 -19.47 15.58
N ALA A 29 -7.89 -18.43 14.99
CA ALA A 29 -8.67 -17.23 14.67
C ALA A 29 -9.92 -17.68 13.91
N PRO A 30 -11.12 -17.20 14.26
CA PRO A 30 -12.32 -17.52 13.50
C PRO A 30 -12.17 -16.91 12.10
N ALA A 31 -11.65 -17.72 11.18
CA ALA A 31 -11.78 -17.52 9.75
C ALA A 31 -13.20 -17.98 9.40
N ASP A 32 -14.19 -17.07 9.50
CA ASP A 32 -15.45 -17.10 8.72
C ASP A 32 -16.61 -16.26 9.31
N ASP A 33 -16.41 -15.47 10.37
CA ASP A 33 -17.48 -14.53 10.73
C ASP A 33 -17.59 -13.46 9.64
N LYS A 34 -18.66 -13.57 8.84
CA LYS A 34 -19.04 -12.64 7.78
C LYS A 34 -19.30 -11.29 8.43
N LEU A 35 -18.22 -10.53 8.55
CA LEU A 35 -18.22 -9.24 9.18
C LEU A 35 -19.10 -8.29 8.37
N GLU A 36 -20.03 -7.60 9.02
CA GLU A 36 -20.83 -6.56 8.39
C GLU A 36 -19.89 -5.49 7.83
N THR A 37 -19.71 -5.47 6.51
CA THR A 37 -18.92 -4.45 5.83
C THR A 37 -19.64 -3.11 5.96
N THR A 38 -18.97 -2.11 6.52
CA THR A 38 -19.49 -0.74 6.56
C THR A 38 -19.91 -0.31 5.15
N THR A 39 -21.19 -0.02 4.95
CA THR A 39 -21.67 0.53 3.68
C THR A 39 -21.40 2.03 3.68
N THR A 40 -20.68 2.50 2.68
CA THR A 40 -20.35 3.92 2.49
C THR A 40 -20.77 4.37 1.10
N GLN A 41 -20.62 5.65 0.80
CA GLN A 41 -20.86 6.16 -0.57
C GLN A 41 -19.85 5.61 -1.59
N VAL A 42 -18.68 5.13 -1.14
CA VAL A 42 -17.61 4.60 -2.00
C VAL A 42 -17.96 3.21 -2.53
N ASN A 43 -18.44 2.31 -1.67
CA ASN A 43 -18.78 0.94 -2.07
C ASN A 43 -20.25 0.75 -2.49
N ASN A 44 -21.02 1.83 -2.59
CA ASN A 44 -22.36 1.82 -3.17
C ASN A 44 -22.32 2.01 -4.70
N LEU A 45 -22.64 0.98 -5.47
CA LEU A 45 -22.57 1.01 -6.94
C LEU A 45 -23.43 2.11 -7.58
N THR A 46 -24.62 2.38 -7.03
CA THR A 46 -25.49 3.47 -7.53
C THR A 46 -24.84 4.83 -7.30
N SER A 47 -24.27 5.06 -6.13
CA SER A 47 -23.52 6.28 -5.82
C SER A 47 -22.30 6.42 -6.74
N ALA A 48 -21.51 5.35 -6.88
CA ALA A 48 -20.33 5.34 -7.73
C ALA A 48 -20.65 5.76 -9.18
N LEU A 49 -21.73 5.22 -9.75
CA LEU A 49 -22.16 5.55 -11.10
C LEU A 49 -22.82 6.93 -11.23
N ARG A 50 -23.70 7.31 -10.29
CA ARG A 50 -24.68 8.40 -10.50
C ARG A 50 -24.50 9.63 -9.63
N ALA A 51 -23.65 9.58 -8.60
CA ALA A 51 -23.41 10.75 -7.77
C ALA A 51 -22.76 11.89 -8.56
N LYS A 52 -22.91 13.12 -8.07
CA LYS A 52 -22.20 14.28 -8.60
C LYS A 52 -20.85 14.44 -7.93
N GLY A 53 -19.87 14.99 -8.65
CA GLY A 53 -18.52 15.24 -8.11
C GLY A 53 -17.77 13.95 -7.79
N VAL A 54 -16.81 14.00 -6.87
CA VAL A 54 -15.90 12.89 -6.56
C VAL A 54 -15.88 12.57 -5.07
N HIS A 55 -17.04 12.62 -4.40
CA HIS A 55 -17.14 12.38 -2.95
C HIS A 55 -16.26 13.32 -2.08
N GLY A 56 -15.93 14.50 -2.60
CA GLY A 56 -15.05 15.47 -1.92
C GLY A 56 -13.56 15.19 -2.10
N PHE A 57 -13.18 14.20 -2.89
CA PHE A 57 -11.79 13.85 -3.17
C PHE A 57 -11.09 14.84 -4.10
N VAL A 58 -9.77 14.91 -4.03
CA VAL A 58 -8.95 15.81 -4.85
C VAL A 58 -8.21 15.01 -5.93
N TYR A 59 -8.22 15.53 -7.17
CA TYR A 59 -7.63 14.89 -8.36
C TYR A 59 -6.77 15.83 -9.21
N ASN A 60 -6.63 17.09 -8.81
CA ASN A 60 -6.04 18.15 -9.63
C ASN A 60 -4.95 18.97 -8.92
N SER A 61 -4.48 18.55 -7.75
CA SER A 61 -3.49 19.29 -6.97
C SER A 61 -2.72 18.40 -6.00
N SER A 62 -1.40 18.58 -5.92
CA SER A 62 -0.56 18.02 -4.85
C SER A 62 -0.51 18.92 -3.60
N ALA A 63 -1.09 20.12 -3.65
CA ALA A 63 -0.97 21.10 -2.57
C ALA A 63 -1.64 20.60 -1.28
N ALA A 64 -0.82 20.35 -0.28
CA ALA A 64 -1.22 19.81 1.02
C ALA A 64 -2.00 20.83 1.88
N GLU A 65 -2.03 22.11 1.45
CA GLU A 65 -2.62 23.26 2.15
C GLU A 65 -4.14 23.37 2.00
N GLN A 66 -4.76 22.63 1.06
CA GLN A 66 -6.20 22.76 0.80
C GLN A 66 -7.10 21.90 1.70
N ASP A 67 -6.57 21.23 2.72
CA ASP A 67 -7.38 20.33 3.52
C ASP A 67 -6.95 20.22 4.98
N GLU A 68 -7.67 20.94 5.85
CA GLU A 68 -7.54 20.83 7.31
C GLU A 68 -8.18 19.56 7.87
N SER A 69 -8.92 18.82 7.04
CA SER A 69 -9.70 17.64 7.40
C SER A 69 -9.05 16.32 6.94
N GLY A 70 -7.91 16.38 6.24
CA GLY A 70 -7.18 15.21 5.75
C GLY A 70 -8.04 14.31 4.85
N HIS A 71 -8.80 14.89 3.92
CA HIS A 71 -9.54 14.14 2.93
C HIS A 71 -8.59 13.51 1.91
N TYR A 72 -9.12 12.50 1.24
CA TYR A 72 -8.42 11.78 0.20
C TYR A 72 -8.00 12.72 -0.95
N ASN A 73 -6.72 12.64 -1.32
CA ASN A 73 -6.15 13.33 -2.48
C ASN A 73 -5.38 12.32 -3.32
N TRP A 74 -5.87 12.05 -4.53
CA TRP A 74 -5.23 11.12 -5.46
C TRP A 74 -3.81 11.54 -5.83
N CYS A 75 -3.54 12.84 -5.97
CA CYS A 75 -2.27 13.35 -6.47
C CYS A 75 -1.16 13.32 -5.42
N ASN A 76 -1.53 13.49 -4.15
CA ASN A 76 -0.63 13.47 -3.00
C ASN A 76 -1.46 13.15 -1.75
N MET A 77 -1.52 11.87 -1.39
CA MET A 77 -2.33 11.41 -0.28
C MET A 77 -1.90 12.08 1.03
N PRO A 78 -2.84 12.36 1.95
CA PRO A 78 -2.48 12.68 3.32
C PRO A 78 -1.52 11.63 3.88
N HIS A 79 -0.57 12.08 4.71
CA HIS A 79 0.46 11.26 5.32
C HIS A 79 0.90 11.89 6.64
N VAL A 80 1.73 11.17 7.40
CA VAL A 80 2.28 11.60 8.69
C VAL A 80 3.03 12.92 8.50
N ARG A 81 2.50 13.97 9.14
CA ARG A 81 3.07 15.32 9.15
C ARG A 81 2.84 16.01 10.50
N PRO A 82 3.70 16.96 10.92
CA PRO A 82 3.63 17.55 12.26
C PRO A 82 2.28 18.17 12.62
N ARG A 83 1.57 18.74 11.64
CA ARG A 83 0.31 19.45 11.85
C ARG A 83 -0.80 18.57 12.43
N GLU A 84 -0.90 17.32 11.99
CA GLU A 84 -2.00 16.41 12.33
C GLU A 84 -1.57 15.26 13.24
N TYR A 85 -0.26 15.10 13.46
CA TYR A 85 0.26 14.00 14.25
C TYR A 85 -0.10 14.12 15.73
N ILE A 86 -0.81 13.12 16.24
CA ILE A 86 -1.17 13.02 17.66
C ILE A 86 -0.11 12.21 18.39
N ARG A 87 0.57 12.83 19.36
CA ARG A 87 1.55 12.13 20.20
C ARG A 87 0.88 11.05 21.05
N ALA A 88 1.56 9.91 21.19
CA ALA A 88 1.18 8.88 22.15
C ALA A 88 1.19 9.43 23.58
N HIS A 89 0.49 8.76 24.49
CA HIS A 89 0.53 9.11 25.91
C HIS A 89 1.97 9.03 26.45
N PRO A 90 2.42 9.93 27.34
CA PRO A 90 3.81 9.96 27.83
C PRO A 90 4.32 8.68 28.51
N ASP A 91 3.42 7.76 28.88
CA ASP A 91 3.77 6.47 29.47
C ASP A 91 4.25 5.43 28.43
N PHE A 92 4.23 5.78 27.14
CA PHE A 92 4.71 4.94 26.06
C PHE A 92 5.93 5.57 25.39
N ASP A 93 6.99 4.77 25.22
CA ASP A 93 8.18 5.14 24.46
C ASP A 93 8.17 4.46 23.10
N LEU A 94 8.32 5.24 22.02
CA LEU A 94 8.44 4.71 20.66
C LEU A 94 9.76 3.94 20.51
N GLN A 95 9.67 2.70 20.05
CA GLN A 95 10.80 1.78 19.89
C GLN A 95 11.15 1.52 18.42
N TYR A 96 10.15 1.51 17.54
CA TYR A 96 10.33 1.17 16.13
C TYR A 96 9.24 1.76 15.25
N VAL A 97 9.61 2.12 14.02
CA VAL A 97 8.70 2.57 12.97
C VAL A 97 8.98 1.79 11.69
N GLU A 98 7.96 1.15 11.12
CA GLU A 98 7.99 0.60 9.77
C GLU A 98 6.96 1.27 8.88
N VAL A 99 7.42 1.88 7.80
CA VAL A 99 6.58 2.56 6.81
C VAL A 99 6.53 1.71 5.55
N ILE A 100 5.34 1.63 4.95
CA ILE A 100 5.17 1.21 3.57
C ILE A 100 4.32 2.24 2.85
N HIS A 101 4.79 2.75 1.71
CA HIS A 101 4.00 3.66 0.90
C HIS A 101 4.00 3.31 -0.58
N ARG A 102 2.98 3.79 -1.30
CA ARG A 102 2.94 3.81 -2.76
C ARG A 102 3.94 4.86 -3.28
N HIS A 103 4.53 4.61 -4.44
CA HIS A 103 5.26 5.65 -5.19
C HIS A 103 4.40 6.91 -5.42
N HIS A 104 5.06 8.04 -5.73
CA HIS A 104 4.42 9.32 -5.99
C HIS A 104 4.04 9.51 -7.46
N LYS A 105 3.64 10.74 -7.80
CA LYS A 105 3.13 11.16 -9.10
C LYS A 105 4.02 10.73 -10.27
N ARG A 106 3.41 10.06 -11.25
CA ARG A 106 4.06 9.49 -12.42
C ARG A 106 3.22 9.68 -13.67
N THR A 107 3.82 9.47 -14.83
CA THR A 107 3.07 9.22 -16.06
C THR A 107 2.22 7.95 -15.94
N PRO A 108 1.14 7.81 -16.73
CA PRO A 108 0.37 6.57 -16.81
C PRO A 108 1.19 5.34 -17.19
N TYR A 109 0.63 4.14 -17.03
CA TYR A 109 1.21 2.96 -17.65
C TYR A 109 1.06 3.00 -19.18
N ALA A 110 2.02 2.42 -19.90
CA ALA A 110 1.99 2.37 -21.37
C ALA A 110 0.73 1.64 -21.89
N SER A 111 0.31 0.57 -21.21
CA SER A 111 -0.91 -0.19 -21.52
C SER A 111 -2.21 0.59 -21.36
N ASN A 112 -2.17 1.74 -20.68
CA ASN A 112 -3.35 2.55 -20.36
C ASN A 112 -3.51 3.72 -21.34
N ALA A 113 -2.67 3.76 -22.38
CA ALA A 113 -2.79 4.71 -23.46
C ALA A 113 -4.04 4.42 -24.31
N PHE A 114 -4.70 5.47 -24.77
CA PHE A 114 -5.73 5.36 -25.79
C PHE A 114 -5.12 5.15 -27.16
N PRO A 115 -5.79 4.45 -28.09
CA PRO A 115 -5.29 4.27 -29.46
C PRO A 115 -4.93 5.59 -30.16
N VAL A 116 -5.64 6.68 -29.82
CA VAL A 116 -5.35 8.03 -30.28
C VAL A 116 -5.25 8.97 -29.09
N GLU A 117 -4.04 9.51 -28.87
CA GLU A 117 -3.78 10.46 -27.79
C GLU A 117 -3.82 11.91 -28.28
N SER A 118 -4.51 12.77 -27.54
CA SER A 118 -4.70 14.19 -27.89
C SER A 118 -3.66 15.14 -27.32
N HIS A 119 -2.76 14.64 -26.47
CA HIS A 119 -1.79 15.45 -25.76
C HIS A 119 -0.46 14.71 -25.66
N HIS A 120 0.61 15.51 -25.65
CA HIS A 120 1.94 15.04 -25.36
C HIS A 120 2.17 14.90 -23.86
N TRP A 121 3.04 13.95 -23.54
CA TRP A 121 3.68 13.76 -22.26
C TRP A 121 5.18 13.96 -22.49
N ASP A 122 5.64 15.16 -22.18
CA ASP A 122 7.04 15.54 -22.31
C ASP A 122 7.66 15.60 -20.91
N CYS A 123 8.78 14.90 -20.73
CA CYS A 123 9.47 14.73 -19.45
C CYS A 123 10.87 15.34 -19.51
N ASP A 124 10.97 16.55 -20.07
CA ASP A 124 12.25 17.26 -20.25
C ASP A 124 12.70 17.99 -18.97
N ASP A 125 11.87 17.97 -17.93
CA ASP A 125 12.08 18.60 -16.62
C ASP A 125 12.62 17.63 -15.56
N VAL A 126 12.93 16.39 -15.93
CA VAL A 126 13.44 15.37 -15.01
C VAL A 126 14.61 14.58 -15.59
N HIS A 127 15.68 14.44 -14.80
CA HIS A 127 16.81 13.57 -15.13
C HIS A 127 16.76 12.28 -14.31
N LEU A 128 16.47 11.17 -14.98
CA LEU A 128 16.44 9.85 -14.36
C LEU A 128 17.73 9.10 -14.64
N HIS A 129 18.54 9.01 -13.59
CA HIS A 129 19.87 8.43 -13.64
C HIS A 129 19.81 6.90 -13.52
N LEU A 130 20.45 6.23 -14.48
CA LEU A 130 20.65 4.78 -14.48
C LEU A 130 22.10 4.50 -14.88
N TYR A 131 23.01 4.53 -13.92
CA TYR A 131 24.45 4.29 -14.14
C TYR A 131 25.09 3.57 -12.95
N GLY A 132 26.23 2.92 -13.19
CA GLY A 132 27.02 2.25 -12.16
C GLY A 132 28.20 3.11 -11.71
N GLN A 133 28.47 3.12 -10.39
CA GLN A 133 29.64 3.74 -9.79
C GLN A 133 30.51 2.64 -9.14
N PRO A 134 31.77 2.44 -9.58
CA PRO A 134 32.66 1.50 -8.92
C PRO A 134 33.02 1.98 -7.50
N LEU A 135 33.04 1.06 -6.53
CA LEU A 135 33.50 1.35 -5.15
C LEU A 135 35.00 1.66 -5.09
N GLN A 136 35.76 1.08 -6.00
CA GLN A 136 37.20 1.29 -6.16
C GLN A 136 37.51 1.43 -7.65
N GLY A 137 38.21 2.50 -8.03
CA GLY A 137 38.55 2.79 -9.41
C GLY A 137 39.28 4.13 -9.54
N ASN A 138 39.80 4.40 -10.74
CA ASN A 138 40.63 5.58 -11.00
C ASN A 138 39.82 6.88 -11.23
N ALA A 139 38.50 6.80 -11.36
CA ALA A 139 37.62 7.95 -11.56
C ALA A 139 36.17 7.67 -11.13
N ALA A 140 35.43 8.73 -10.78
CA ALA A 140 33.98 8.67 -10.61
C ALA A 140 33.28 8.53 -11.98
N ALA A 141 32.12 7.87 -11.99
CA ALA A 141 31.27 7.82 -13.16
C ALA A 141 30.72 9.22 -13.47
N ALA A 142 30.62 9.56 -14.76
CA ALA A 142 29.90 10.76 -15.16
C ALA A 142 28.40 10.58 -14.81
N PRO A 143 27.72 11.61 -14.28
CA PRO A 143 26.30 11.54 -14.00
C PRO A 143 25.54 11.56 -15.34
N VAL A 144 25.16 10.38 -15.82
CA VAL A 144 24.38 10.21 -17.05
C VAL A 144 22.94 9.86 -16.71
N PHE A 145 22.01 10.29 -17.55
CA PHE A 145 20.58 9.98 -17.45
C PHE A 145 20.06 9.57 -18.82
N GLN A 146 18.92 8.89 -18.85
CA GLN A 146 18.32 8.47 -20.11
C GLN A 146 17.31 9.51 -20.58
N GLN A 147 17.49 10.03 -21.80
CA GLN A 147 16.52 10.90 -22.47
C GLN A 147 15.69 10.08 -23.46
N GLY A 148 14.36 10.13 -23.34
CA GLY A 148 13.47 9.51 -24.32
C GLY A 148 13.50 10.26 -25.65
N TYR A 149 13.41 9.54 -26.76
CA TYR A 149 13.28 10.14 -28.08
C TYR A 149 12.41 9.29 -29.00
N THR A 150 11.69 9.93 -29.91
CA THR A 150 10.95 9.27 -30.99
C THR A 150 11.60 9.63 -32.33
N SER A 151 11.93 8.63 -33.13
CA SER A 151 12.51 8.85 -34.46
C SER A 151 11.43 9.09 -35.51
N THR A 152 11.53 10.18 -36.27
CA THR A 152 10.65 10.47 -37.41
C THR A 152 10.87 9.53 -38.59
N THR A 153 11.99 8.78 -38.62
CA THR A 153 12.31 7.80 -39.67
C THR A 153 11.95 6.37 -39.29
N ASN A 154 11.67 6.09 -38.01
CA ASN A 154 11.27 4.76 -37.58
C ASN A 154 9.77 4.56 -37.88
N PRO A 155 9.40 3.66 -38.81
CA PRO A 155 7.99 3.45 -39.15
C PRO A 155 7.22 2.70 -38.04
N PHE A 156 7.93 2.10 -37.08
CA PHE A 156 7.34 1.46 -35.91
C PHE A 156 7.11 2.49 -34.81
N VAL A 157 6.05 3.30 -34.97
CA VAL A 157 5.59 4.21 -33.94
C VAL A 157 4.67 3.42 -32.99
N PRO A 158 4.98 3.33 -31.68
CA PRO A 158 4.08 2.69 -30.74
C PRO A 158 2.74 3.43 -30.73
N SER A 159 1.63 2.70 -30.77
CA SER A 159 0.32 3.27 -30.53
C SER A 159 0.23 3.79 -29.09
N GLY A 160 -0.48 4.90 -28.88
CA GLY A 160 -0.70 5.43 -27.54
C GLY A 160 0.05 6.72 -27.28
N TRP A 161 0.77 6.77 -26.16
CA TRP A 161 1.39 7.98 -25.65
C TRP A 161 2.39 8.59 -26.63
N ILE A 162 2.29 9.91 -26.79
CA ILE A 162 3.19 10.74 -27.60
C ILE A 162 4.00 11.66 -26.67
N GLY A 163 5.25 11.97 -27.03
CA GLY A 163 6.14 12.86 -26.28
C GLY A 163 7.47 12.22 -25.89
N SER A 164 8.22 12.87 -25.00
CA SER A 164 9.58 12.45 -24.58
C SER A 164 9.64 11.52 -23.36
N CYS A 165 8.53 11.34 -22.64
CA CYS A 165 8.47 10.47 -21.46
C CYS A 165 8.68 8.98 -21.76
N LYS A 166 9.22 8.25 -20.77
CA LYS A 166 9.08 6.78 -20.69
C LYS A 166 7.83 6.45 -19.88
N PHE A 167 7.21 5.30 -20.15
CA PHE A 167 5.95 4.94 -19.50
C PHE A 167 6.04 3.57 -18.82
N PRO A 168 5.70 3.47 -17.52
CA PRO A 168 5.52 4.60 -16.59
C PRO A 168 6.87 5.26 -16.25
N GLN A 169 6.84 6.51 -15.79
CA GLN A 169 8.00 7.26 -15.32
C GLN A 169 7.60 8.25 -14.21
N ILE A 170 8.43 8.40 -13.18
CA ILE A 170 8.22 9.46 -12.17
C ILE A 170 8.38 10.85 -12.81
N THR A 171 7.52 11.80 -12.43
CA THR A 171 7.59 13.18 -12.94
C THR A 171 8.32 14.09 -11.96
N ALA A 172 8.71 15.29 -12.38
CA ALA A 172 9.31 16.28 -11.49
C ALA A 172 8.44 16.55 -10.25
N GLY A 173 7.13 16.73 -10.44
CA GLY A 173 6.19 16.87 -9.33
C GLY A 173 6.12 15.63 -8.41
N GLY A 174 6.33 14.42 -8.95
CA GLY A 174 6.44 13.22 -8.14
C GLY A 174 7.71 13.17 -7.28
N LEU A 175 8.82 13.70 -7.78
CA LEU A 175 10.07 13.83 -7.03
C LEU A 175 9.94 14.88 -5.92
N ASP A 176 9.27 16.01 -6.20
CA ASP A 176 8.97 17.05 -5.20
C ASP A 176 8.06 16.51 -4.08
N ASP A 177 6.97 15.83 -4.46
CA ASP A 177 6.04 15.19 -3.51
C ASP A 177 6.79 14.14 -2.66
N SER A 178 7.71 13.38 -3.25
CA SER A 178 8.55 12.40 -2.53
C SER A 178 9.50 13.05 -1.53
N TRP A 179 10.11 14.18 -1.90
CA TRP A 179 10.98 14.95 -1.01
C TRP A 179 10.20 15.48 0.19
N GLN A 180 9.03 16.07 -0.06
CA GLN A 180 8.18 16.63 0.98
C GLN A 180 7.71 15.55 1.95
N HIS A 181 7.30 14.38 1.44
CA HIS A 181 6.94 13.22 2.25
C HIS A 181 8.10 12.82 3.20
N GLY A 182 9.32 12.75 2.69
CA GLY A 182 10.50 12.51 3.53
C GLY A 182 10.74 13.60 4.58
N ALA A 183 10.59 14.87 4.21
CA ALA A 183 10.73 15.99 5.13
C ALA A 183 9.69 15.95 6.27
N ASP A 184 8.44 15.60 5.96
CA ASP A 184 7.34 15.49 6.93
C ASP A 184 7.55 14.33 7.92
N LEU A 185 7.98 13.15 7.43
CA LEU A 185 8.34 12.01 8.27
C LEU A 185 9.49 12.37 9.23
N TYR A 186 10.53 13.03 8.74
CA TYR A 186 11.63 13.47 9.60
C TYR A 186 11.17 14.52 10.61
N ALA A 187 10.29 15.44 10.23
CA ALA A 187 9.76 16.43 11.15
C ALA A 187 8.95 15.80 12.30
N VAL A 188 8.19 14.73 12.03
CA VAL A 188 7.51 13.99 13.09
C VAL A 188 8.50 13.17 13.90
N TYR A 189 9.21 12.23 13.27
CA TYR A 189 9.98 11.23 14.01
C TYR A 189 11.29 11.76 14.59
N HIS A 190 11.88 12.83 14.05
CA HIS A 190 13.02 13.50 14.66
C HIS A 190 12.60 14.73 15.47
N HIS A 191 12.02 15.76 14.84
CA HIS A 191 11.80 17.04 15.54
C HIS A 191 10.71 16.97 16.61
N LEU A 192 9.59 16.30 16.33
CA LEU A 192 8.46 16.24 17.25
C LEU A 192 8.67 15.19 18.35
N LEU A 193 9.20 14.02 18.00
CA LEU A 193 9.31 12.87 18.91
C LEU A 193 10.71 12.62 19.46
N GLY A 194 11.76 13.16 18.83
CA GLY A 194 13.15 12.89 19.22
C GLY A 194 13.57 11.44 19.03
N PHE A 195 12.88 10.68 18.17
CA PHE A 195 13.08 9.25 17.97
C PHE A 195 14.20 8.95 16.96
N LEU A 196 14.15 9.59 15.79
CA LEU A 196 15.21 9.42 14.77
C LEU A 196 16.49 10.17 15.17
N PRO A 197 17.68 9.69 14.77
CA PRO A 197 18.93 10.41 14.96
C PRO A 197 18.94 11.75 14.22
N ALA A 198 19.80 12.68 14.66
CA ALA A 198 20.04 13.92 13.92
C ALA A 198 20.76 13.65 12.59
N ARG A 199 20.56 14.52 11.58
CA ARG A 199 21.19 14.41 10.24
C ARG A 199 22.71 14.33 10.25
N ASN A 200 23.36 14.87 11.28
CA ASN A 200 24.82 14.83 11.45
C ASN A 200 25.32 13.65 12.32
N ALA A 201 24.42 12.79 12.79
CA ALA A 201 24.74 11.57 13.51
C ALA A 201 24.84 10.37 12.55
N ASP A 202 25.25 9.21 13.07
CA ASP A 202 25.23 7.96 12.31
C ASP A 202 23.80 7.38 12.23
N TYR A 203 22.98 7.96 11.35
CA TYR A 203 21.64 7.43 11.10
C TYR A 203 21.66 6.16 10.24
N LYS A 204 22.68 5.97 9.39
CA LYS A 204 22.76 4.84 8.45
C LYS A 204 22.83 3.48 9.15
N SER A 205 23.31 3.41 10.39
CA SER A 205 23.31 2.17 11.19
C SER A 205 21.96 1.84 11.83
N ALA A 206 21.03 2.79 11.87
CA ALA A 206 19.75 2.67 12.57
C ALA A 206 18.53 2.66 11.62
N VAL A 207 18.73 2.96 10.34
CA VAL A 207 17.63 3.09 9.36
C VAL A 207 17.86 2.23 8.13
N THR A 208 16.77 1.72 7.54
CA THR A 208 16.81 0.84 6.37
C THR A 208 15.73 1.24 5.37
N TYR A 209 16.06 1.20 4.08
CA TYR A 209 15.14 1.45 2.99
C TYR A 209 15.07 0.24 2.07
N ARG A 210 13.86 -0.09 1.63
CA ARG A 210 13.57 -1.16 0.67
C ARG A 210 12.69 -0.63 -0.45
N VAL A 211 12.97 -1.08 -1.66
CA VAL A 211 12.25 -0.74 -2.88
C VAL A 211 11.86 -2.01 -3.63
N THR A 212 11.02 -1.87 -4.65
CA THR A 212 10.67 -2.99 -5.53
C THR A 212 11.60 -3.02 -6.74
N ASN A 213 11.41 -4.01 -7.62
CA ASN A 213 12.15 -4.12 -8.87
C ASN A 213 11.76 -3.04 -9.91
N ASN A 214 10.72 -2.24 -9.66
CA ASN A 214 10.35 -1.12 -10.52
C ASN A 214 11.20 0.12 -10.18
N GLU A 215 11.93 0.64 -11.17
CA GLU A 215 12.86 1.77 -11.02
C GLU A 215 12.23 3.03 -10.41
N ILE A 216 10.93 3.26 -10.62
CA ILE A 216 10.20 4.41 -10.03
C ILE A 216 10.30 4.39 -8.50
N THR A 217 10.23 3.21 -7.88
CA THR A 217 10.30 3.10 -6.41
C THR A 217 11.70 3.48 -5.88
N SER A 218 12.76 3.21 -6.65
CA SER A 218 14.12 3.67 -6.33
C SER A 218 14.27 5.19 -6.46
N GLN A 219 13.67 5.77 -7.50
CA GLN A 219 13.69 7.22 -7.75
C GLN A 219 12.94 7.98 -6.64
N VAL A 220 11.79 7.45 -6.21
CA VAL A 220 11.04 7.98 -5.05
C VAL A 220 11.85 7.86 -3.76
N ALA A 221 12.43 6.69 -3.48
CA ALA A 221 13.21 6.47 -2.28
C ALA A 221 14.40 7.44 -2.17
N ALA A 222 15.07 7.74 -3.28
CA ALA A 222 16.16 8.72 -3.31
C ALA A 222 15.72 10.10 -2.82
N MET A 223 14.55 10.58 -3.27
CA MET A 223 14.02 11.89 -2.84
C MET A 223 13.48 11.87 -1.41
N VAL A 224 12.86 10.77 -0.97
CA VAL A 224 12.47 10.60 0.44
C VAL A 224 13.69 10.66 1.36
N ILE A 225 14.78 9.96 1.01
CA ILE A 225 16.05 9.98 1.76
C ILE A 225 16.63 11.39 1.77
N ASN A 226 16.58 12.12 0.66
CA ASN A 226 17.01 13.51 0.62
C ASN A 226 16.15 14.41 1.54
N GLY A 227 14.83 14.28 1.50
CA GLY A 227 13.91 15.03 2.36
C GLY A 227 14.13 14.75 3.85
N MET A 228 14.34 13.48 4.21
CA MET A 228 14.60 13.09 5.59
C MET A 228 15.97 13.59 6.07
N TRP A 229 17.03 13.29 5.34
CA TRP A 229 18.41 13.42 5.84
C TRP A 229 19.19 14.60 5.29
N SER A 230 18.65 15.34 4.32
CA SER A 230 19.33 16.40 3.56
C SER A 230 20.69 15.96 3.01
N THR A 231 20.72 14.76 2.43
CA THR A 231 21.93 14.14 1.88
C THR A 231 21.76 13.81 0.40
N THR A 232 22.88 13.82 -0.33
CA THR A 232 23.02 13.23 -1.66
C THR A 232 24.05 12.09 -1.65
N ASP A 233 24.50 11.67 -0.46
CA ASP A 233 25.44 10.57 -0.32
C ASP A 233 24.76 9.25 -0.71
N PRO A 234 25.53 8.27 -1.23
CA PRO A 234 25.01 6.95 -1.49
C PRO A 234 24.34 6.34 -0.25
N PHE A 235 23.17 5.75 -0.48
CA PHE A 235 22.39 5.02 0.52
C PHE A 235 21.96 3.68 -0.09
N PRO A 236 22.20 2.54 0.59
CA PRO A 236 21.79 1.24 0.07
C PRO A 236 20.25 1.09 0.10
N LEU A 237 19.67 0.77 -1.04
CA LEU A 237 18.28 0.35 -1.14
C LEU A 237 18.24 -1.17 -1.20
N LEU A 238 17.51 -1.80 -0.27
CA LEU A 238 17.25 -3.24 -0.33
C LEU A 238 16.24 -3.52 -1.45
N VAL A 239 16.49 -4.56 -2.24
CA VAL A 239 15.57 -5.07 -3.25
C VAL A 239 15.70 -6.58 -3.30
N GLN A 240 14.57 -7.29 -3.37
CA GLN A 240 14.56 -8.74 -3.55
C GLN A 240 14.62 -9.08 -5.04
N ALA A 241 15.10 -10.27 -5.38
CA ALA A 241 15.13 -10.70 -6.77
C ALA A 241 13.71 -10.75 -7.38
N PRO A 242 13.55 -10.47 -8.69
CA PRO A 242 12.27 -10.66 -9.36
C PRO A 242 11.71 -12.06 -9.14
N ARG A 243 10.37 -12.20 -9.17
CA ARG A 243 9.62 -13.45 -8.91
C ARG A 243 9.68 -14.00 -7.48
N VAL A 244 10.46 -13.41 -6.59
CA VAL A 244 10.41 -13.73 -5.15
C VAL A 244 10.18 -12.50 -4.29
N ASP A 245 10.25 -11.31 -4.88
CA ASP A 245 9.95 -10.05 -4.21
C ASP A 245 8.58 -10.12 -3.53
N SER A 246 8.61 -9.95 -2.21
CA SER A 246 7.42 -9.91 -1.37
C SER A 246 6.80 -8.51 -1.29
N LEU A 247 7.57 -7.45 -1.58
CA LEU A 247 7.11 -6.05 -1.46
C LEU A 247 6.30 -5.61 -2.68
N GLU A 248 6.75 -5.98 -3.88
CA GLU A 248 5.91 -6.08 -5.06
C GLU A 248 5.63 -7.57 -5.25
N PRO A 249 4.48 -8.09 -4.80
CA PRO A 249 4.28 -9.52 -4.62
C PRO A 249 4.35 -10.26 -5.97
N GLN A 250 5.54 -10.75 -6.30
CA GLN A 250 5.85 -11.41 -7.58
C GLN A 250 6.07 -12.91 -7.44
N TYR A 251 6.02 -13.46 -6.22
CA TYR A 251 6.06 -14.91 -6.03
C TYR A 251 4.79 -15.56 -6.58
N ALA A 252 4.97 -16.69 -7.26
CA ALA A 252 3.85 -17.38 -7.92
C ALA A 252 2.84 -17.92 -6.89
N CYS A 253 1.56 -17.61 -7.11
CA CYS A 253 0.48 -18.03 -6.23
C CYS A 253 -0.84 -18.18 -7.00
N GLU A 254 -1.00 -19.29 -7.73
CA GLU A 254 -2.14 -19.56 -8.60
C GLU A 254 -3.49 -19.46 -7.87
N ALA A 255 -3.54 -19.85 -6.59
CA ALA A 255 -4.72 -19.70 -5.75
C ALA A 255 -5.14 -18.24 -5.59
N ALA A 256 -4.18 -17.34 -5.31
CA ALA A 256 -4.45 -15.91 -5.19
C ALA A 256 -4.88 -15.32 -6.54
N ASP A 257 -4.21 -15.70 -7.62
CA ASP A 257 -4.54 -15.27 -8.98
C ASP A 257 -5.98 -15.69 -9.34
N SER A 258 -6.36 -16.93 -9.03
CA SER A 258 -7.70 -17.47 -9.26
C SER A 258 -8.76 -16.75 -8.44
N LEU A 259 -8.48 -16.44 -7.17
CA LEU A 259 -9.40 -15.69 -6.32
C LEU A 259 -9.59 -14.25 -6.82
N PHE A 260 -8.51 -13.55 -7.17
CA PHE A 260 -8.63 -12.20 -7.75
C PHE A 260 -9.32 -12.22 -9.11
N ALA A 261 -9.07 -13.23 -9.95
CA ALA A 261 -9.76 -13.41 -11.22
C ALA A 261 -11.26 -13.65 -11.02
N ALA A 262 -11.64 -14.47 -10.03
CA ALA A 262 -13.04 -14.74 -9.71
C ALA A 262 -13.79 -13.50 -9.21
N ILE A 263 -13.12 -12.61 -8.44
CA ILE A 263 -13.72 -11.33 -8.04
C ILE A 263 -14.02 -10.46 -9.26
N LYS A 264 -13.11 -10.43 -10.24
CA LYS A 264 -13.18 -9.57 -11.43
C LYS A 264 -13.86 -10.22 -12.64
N SER A 265 -14.61 -11.30 -12.44
CA SER A 265 -15.25 -12.03 -13.53
C SER A 265 -16.77 -11.80 -13.55
N ARG A 266 -17.41 -12.15 -14.66
CA ARG A 266 -18.87 -12.16 -14.76
C ARG A 266 -19.54 -13.23 -13.90
N SER A 267 -18.80 -14.17 -13.30
CA SER A 267 -19.39 -15.10 -12.33
C SER A 267 -19.64 -14.46 -10.97
N ASN A 268 -19.04 -13.30 -10.70
CA ASN A 268 -19.37 -12.44 -9.56
C ASN A 268 -20.55 -11.53 -9.95
N PRO A 269 -21.77 -11.70 -9.40
CA PRO A 269 -22.96 -10.94 -9.79
C PRO A 269 -22.80 -9.43 -9.62
N GLU A 270 -22.12 -8.99 -8.55
CA GLU A 270 -21.86 -7.58 -8.28
C GLU A 270 -20.93 -6.98 -9.34
N TRP A 271 -19.89 -7.72 -9.73
CA TRP A 271 -18.98 -7.29 -10.80
C TRP A 271 -19.66 -7.32 -12.16
N GLU A 272 -20.45 -8.35 -12.47
CA GLU A 272 -21.23 -8.39 -13.71
C GLU A 272 -22.19 -7.20 -13.80
N GLN A 273 -22.95 -6.94 -12.74
CA GLN A 273 -23.87 -5.81 -12.68
C GLN A 273 -23.16 -4.47 -12.87
N HIS A 274 -21.97 -4.31 -12.29
CA HIS A 274 -21.17 -3.09 -12.47
C HIS A 274 -20.82 -2.87 -13.95
N LEU A 275 -20.38 -3.91 -14.67
CA LEU A 275 -20.03 -3.82 -16.09
C LEU A 275 -21.26 -3.47 -16.94
N ASP A 276 -22.37 -4.16 -16.69
CA ASP A 276 -23.61 -3.97 -17.46
C ASP A 276 -24.19 -2.56 -17.27
N LEU A 277 -24.21 -2.05 -16.04
CA LEU A 277 -24.66 -0.68 -15.75
C LEU A 277 -23.69 0.38 -16.27
N SER A 278 -22.40 0.05 -16.39
CA SER A 278 -21.35 0.93 -16.90
C SER A 278 -21.27 0.97 -18.42
N GLY A 279 -21.99 0.10 -19.15
CA GLY A 279 -21.90 0.01 -20.61
C GLY A 279 -22.23 1.30 -21.37
N GLY A 280 -23.02 2.20 -20.78
CA GLY A 280 -23.21 3.55 -21.33
C GLY A 280 -21.99 4.47 -21.20
N LEU A 281 -21.29 4.39 -20.06
CA LEU A 281 -20.08 5.16 -19.79
C LEU A 281 -18.91 4.64 -20.62
N PHE A 282 -18.70 3.32 -20.70
CA PHE A 282 -17.69 2.72 -21.57
C PHE A 282 -17.85 3.16 -23.02
N ARG A 283 -19.04 2.99 -23.62
CA ARG A 283 -19.30 3.44 -25.00
C ARG A 283 -19.00 4.93 -25.24
N LYS A 284 -19.28 5.79 -24.25
CA LYS A 284 -18.96 7.23 -24.34
C LYS A 284 -17.46 7.47 -24.31
N LEU A 285 -16.72 6.75 -23.46
CA LEU A 285 -15.27 6.86 -23.36
C LEU A 285 -14.58 6.27 -24.60
N ASP A 286 -15.05 5.12 -25.09
CA ASP A 286 -14.59 4.45 -26.31
C ASP A 286 -14.73 5.37 -27.53
N ASP A 287 -15.88 6.04 -27.69
CA ASP A 287 -16.13 6.97 -28.81
C ASP A 287 -15.14 8.15 -28.85
N ILE A 288 -14.66 8.58 -27.68
CA ILE A 288 -13.73 9.71 -27.56
C ILE A 288 -12.28 9.23 -27.71
N SER A 289 -11.94 8.11 -27.08
CA SER A 289 -10.58 7.55 -27.02
C SER A 289 -10.19 6.70 -28.23
N SER A 290 -11.18 6.31 -29.04
CA SER A 290 -11.03 5.31 -30.12
C SER A 290 -10.67 3.89 -29.62
N VAL A 291 -10.89 3.59 -28.34
CA VAL A 291 -10.75 2.22 -27.80
C VAL A 291 -11.78 1.29 -28.48
N PRO A 292 -11.36 0.16 -29.06
CA PRO A 292 -12.28 -0.81 -29.66
C PRO A 292 -13.24 -1.39 -28.63
N SER A 293 -14.53 -1.50 -28.95
CA SER A 293 -15.56 -2.02 -28.03
C SER A 293 -15.40 -3.50 -27.62
N ASN A 294 -14.42 -4.19 -28.20
CA ASN A 294 -14.06 -5.58 -27.91
C ASN A 294 -12.67 -5.69 -27.26
N ASP A 295 -12.11 -4.58 -26.77
CA ASP A 295 -10.86 -4.58 -26.02
C ASP A 295 -11.10 -5.11 -24.59
N GLU A 296 -10.76 -6.37 -24.38
CA GLU A 296 -11.03 -7.05 -23.10
C GLU A 296 -10.34 -6.37 -21.92
N ALA A 297 -9.18 -5.72 -22.10
CA ALA A 297 -8.45 -5.09 -21.01
C ALA A 297 -9.16 -3.79 -20.56
N PHE A 298 -9.55 -2.94 -21.52
CA PHE A 298 -10.29 -1.70 -21.24
C PHE A 298 -11.71 -1.93 -20.72
N HIS A 299 -12.32 -3.08 -21.04
CA HIS A 299 -13.70 -3.40 -20.66
C HIS A 299 -13.82 -4.44 -19.54
N ALA A 300 -12.70 -4.86 -18.95
CA ALA A 300 -12.69 -5.69 -17.72
C ALA A 300 -12.89 -4.86 -16.44
N SER A 301 -12.46 -3.59 -16.45
CA SER A 301 -12.55 -2.64 -15.32
C SER A 301 -12.32 -1.21 -15.79
N PHE A 302 -12.48 -0.24 -14.90
CA PHE A 302 -12.12 1.16 -15.14
C PHE A 302 -10.63 1.46 -14.95
N ASP A 303 -9.76 0.50 -14.64
CA ASP A 303 -8.33 0.70 -14.36
C ASP A 303 -7.63 1.57 -15.43
N HIS A 304 -7.73 1.19 -16.70
CA HIS A 304 -7.10 1.90 -17.81
C HIS A 304 -7.60 3.35 -17.91
N TYR A 305 -8.93 3.53 -17.85
CA TYR A 305 -9.54 4.86 -17.89
C TYR A 305 -9.20 5.70 -16.65
N TYR A 306 -9.14 5.07 -15.48
CA TYR A 306 -8.84 5.74 -14.23
C TYR A 306 -7.39 6.26 -14.23
N ASP A 307 -6.41 5.40 -14.51
CA ASP A 307 -4.99 5.79 -14.52
C ASP A 307 -4.72 6.86 -15.59
N ASN A 308 -5.29 6.73 -16.79
CA ASN A 308 -5.18 7.73 -17.87
C ASN A 308 -5.74 9.09 -17.44
N LEU A 309 -7.02 9.13 -17.04
CA LEU A 309 -7.71 10.39 -16.77
C LEU A 309 -7.19 11.04 -15.48
N SER A 310 -6.97 10.27 -14.42
CA SER A 310 -6.55 10.81 -13.13
C SER A 310 -5.12 11.35 -13.17
N ALA A 311 -4.20 10.68 -13.88
CA ALA A 311 -2.85 11.18 -14.07
C ALA A 311 -2.85 12.51 -14.81
N ARG A 312 -3.66 12.67 -15.87
CA ARG A 312 -3.79 13.94 -16.61
C ARG A 312 -4.20 15.07 -15.66
N GLN A 313 -5.24 14.87 -14.88
CA GLN A 313 -5.73 15.90 -13.96
C GLN A 313 -4.69 16.25 -12.89
N CYS A 314 -3.95 15.27 -12.35
CA CYS A 314 -2.88 15.53 -11.38
C CYS A 314 -1.69 16.31 -11.94
N HIS A 315 -1.52 16.32 -13.27
CA HIS A 315 -0.49 17.10 -13.98
C HIS A 315 -1.06 18.36 -14.63
N ALA A 316 -2.29 18.76 -14.29
CA ALA A 316 -2.99 19.86 -14.93
C ALA A 316 -3.08 19.75 -16.47
N ILE A 317 -3.04 18.53 -17.00
CA ILE A 317 -3.28 18.23 -18.40
C ILE A 317 -4.80 18.08 -18.61
N SER A 318 -5.32 18.69 -19.66
CA SER A 318 -6.74 18.59 -20.01
C SER A 318 -7.18 17.16 -20.27
N LEU A 319 -8.46 16.89 -19.97
CA LEU A 319 -9.12 15.65 -20.33
C LEU A 319 -9.10 15.47 -21.87
N PRO A 320 -8.93 14.23 -22.35
CA PRO A 320 -8.69 13.97 -23.76
C PRO A 320 -9.92 14.27 -24.62
N CYS A 321 -9.65 14.73 -25.85
CA CYS A 321 -10.66 15.04 -26.86
C CYS A 321 -10.62 14.02 -27.99
N LYS A 322 -11.77 13.81 -28.62
CA LYS A 322 -11.89 12.96 -29.81
C LYS A 322 -11.06 13.55 -30.94
N LEU A 323 -10.29 12.74 -31.66
CA LEU A 323 -9.48 13.21 -32.79
C LEU A 323 -9.88 12.51 -34.09
N PRO A 324 -11.00 12.91 -34.74
CA PRO A 324 -11.37 12.33 -36.03
C PRO A 324 -10.29 12.63 -37.07
N HIS A 325 -9.70 11.59 -37.66
CA HIS A 325 -8.61 11.69 -38.65
C HIS A 325 -7.39 12.52 -38.17
N GLY A 326 -7.13 12.56 -36.86
CA GLY A 326 -6.01 13.32 -36.28
C GLY A 326 -6.23 14.83 -36.18
N GLY A 327 -7.43 15.34 -36.47
CA GLY A 327 -7.79 16.75 -36.30
C GLY A 327 -8.41 17.05 -34.93
N ASN A 328 -8.15 18.24 -34.38
CA ASN A 328 -8.74 18.69 -33.12
C ASN A 328 -10.27 18.74 -33.18
N ASN A 329 -10.94 18.19 -32.17
CA ASN A 329 -12.39 18.27 -31.97
C ASN A 329 -12.71 18.90 -30.61
N THR A 330 -13.91 19.46 -30.47
CA THR A 330 -14.41 20.04 -29.21
C THR A 330 -15.14 19.01 -28.33
N ILE A 331 -15.35 17.78 -28.82
CA ILE A 331 -15.96 16.70 -28.04
C ILE A 331 -14.88 16.03 -27.20
N CYS A 332 -14.85 16.36 -25.91
CA CYS A 332 -13.88 15.84 -24.95
C CYS A 332 -14.55 15.04 -23.84
N VAL A 333 -13.77 14.22 -23.13
CA VAL A 333 -14.24 13.57 -21.91
C VAL A 333 -14.70 14.68 -20.95
N SER A 334 -15.99 14.67 -20.59
CA SER A 334 -16.54 15.66 -19.67
C SER A 334 -16.06 15.39 -18.25
N GLN A 335 -15.93 16.43 -17.42
CA GLN A 335 -15.58 16.25 -16.01
C GLN A 335 -16.54 15.31 -15.28
N GLU A 336 -17.83 15.32 -15.64
CA GLU A 336 -18.81 14.39 -15.08
C GLU A 336 -18.48 12.92 -15.42
N ALA A 337 -18.03 12.64 -16.64
CA ALA A 337 -17.63 11.30 -17.04
C ALA A 337 -16.33 10.88 -16.32
N ALA A 338 -15.33 11.77 -16.25
CA ALA A 338 -14.10 11.53 -15.50
C ALA A 338 -14.39 11.27 -14.01
N ASN A 339 -15.26 12.07 -13.39
CA ASN A 339 -15.70 11.88 -12.02
C ASN A 339 -16.38 10.52 -11.80
N ALA A 340 -17.17 10.04 -12.76
CA ALA A 340 -17.76 8.72 -12.69
C ALA A 340 -16.71 7.61 -12.77
N VAL A 341 -15.73 7.73 -13.67
CA VAL A 341 -14.57 6.82 -13.72
C VAL A 341 -13.84 6.79 -12.37
N TYR A 342 -13.60 7.94 -11.75
CA TYR A 342 -12.91 8.01 -10.47
C TYR A 342 -13.67 7.33 -9.32
N ARG A 343 -14.97 7.58 -9.22
CA ARG A 343 -15.79 6.89 -8.21
C ARG A 343 -15.87 5.39 -8.48
N MET A 344 -15.94 4.98 -9.75
CA MET A 344 -15.95 3.57 -10.14
C MET A 344 -14.64 2.87 -9.80
N GLY A 345 -13.48 3.49 -10.05
CA GLY A 345 -12.20 2.89 -9.65
C GLY A 345 -12.08 2.67 -8.14
N HIS A 346 -12.64 3.56 -7.31
CA HIS A 346 -12.72 3.30 -5.87
C HIS A 346 -13.68 2.18 -5.51
N TRP A 347 -14.85 2.12 -6.16
CA TRP A 347 -15.79 1.02 -5.97
C TRP A 347 -15.14 -0.33 -6.33
N GLU A 348 -14.43 -0.40 -7.47
CA GLU A 348 -13.71 -1.59 -7.92
C GLU A 348 -12.64 -2.01 -6.91
N TYR A 349 -11.83 -1.08 -6.40
CA TYR A 349 -10.84 -1.39 -5.37
C TYR A 349 -11.49 -1.87 -4.07
N SER A 350 -12.63 -1.31 -3.69
CA SER A 350 -13.40 -1.80 -2.55
C SER A 350 -13.87 -3.24 -2.79
N GLN A 351 -14.39 -3.56 -3.98
CA GLN A 351 -14.78 -4.93 -4.32
C GLN A 351 -13.61 -5.92 -4.33
N ILE A 352 -12.47 -5.53 -4.93
CA ILE A 352 -11.29 -6.38 -5.12
C ILE A 352 -10.56 -6.67 -3.81
N TYR A 353 -10.46 -5.66 -2.92
CA TYR A 353 -9.58 -5.71 -1.76
C TYR A 353 -10.33 -5.68 -0.42
N ARG A 354 -11.65 -5.56 -0.39
CA ARG A 354 -12.41 -5.49 0.88
C ARG A 354 -13.74 -6.23 0.85
N ASP A 355 -14.63 -5.91 -0.08
CA ASP A 355 -16.05 -6.25 0.04
C ASP A 355 -16.35 -7.69 -0.39
N HIS A 356 -15.65 -8.22 -1.41
CA HIS A 356 -15.89 -9.59 -1.83
C HIS A 356 -15.26 -10.59 -0.82
N PRO A 357 -15.92 -11.69 -0.45
CA PRO A 357 -15.40 -12.66 0.53
C PRO A 357 -14.01 -13.24 0.19
N SER A 358 -13.68 -13.31 -1.09
CA SER A 358 -12.38 -13.77 -1.58
C SER A 358 -11.24 -12.74 -1.42
N SER A 359 -11.53 -11.49 -1.07
CA SER A 359 -10.53 -10.41 -1.00
C SER A 359 -9.44 -10.68 0.03
N LEU A 360 -9.84 -11.03 1.27
CA LEU A 360 -8.90 -11.36 2.35
C LEU A 360 -8.04 -12.59 2.00
N PRO A 361 -8.61 -13.77 1.66
CA PRO A 361 -7.77 -14.94 1.35
C PRO A 361 -6.86 -14.71 0.14
N ALA A 362 -7.30 -13.96 -0.88
CA ALA A 362 -6.46 -13.60 -2.01
C ALA A 362 -5.27 -12.72 -1.59
N SER A 363 -5.53 -11.68 -0.81
CA SER A 363 -4.48 -10.77 -0.30
C SER A 363 -3.52 -11.46 0.66
N VAL A 364 -4.03 -12.31 1.57
CA VAL A 364 -3.22 -13.14 2.48
C VAL A 364 -2.29 -14.06 1.70
N ALA A 365 -2.79 -14.73 0.66
CA ALA A 365 -1.98 -15.63 -0.15
C ALA A 365 -0.94 -14.86 -0.99
N ALA A 366 -1.31 -13.72 -1.56
CA ALA A 366 -0.43 -12.92 -2.43
C ALA A 366 0.59 -12.04 -1.68
N PHE A 367 0.31 -11.61 -0.45
CA PHE A 367 1.16 -10.66 0.29
C PHE A 367 1.64 -11.17 1.64
N GLY A 368 1.27 -12.40 2.02
CA GLY A 368 1.56 -12.96 3.34
C GLY A 368 3.03 -13.16 3.65
N VAL A 369 3.91 -13.25 2.66
CA VAL A 369 5.37 -13.28 2.89
C VAL A 369 5.85 -11.95 3.46
N TRP A 370 5.42 -10.81 2.91
CA TRP A 370 5.77 -9.49 3.42
C TRP A 370 5.18 -9.26 4.82
N ILE A 371 3.95 -9.71 5.07
CA ILE A 371 3.35 -9.70 6.42
C ILE A 371 4.22 -10.48 7.41
N SER A 372 4.75 -11.63 7.01
CA SER A 372 5.66 -12.38 7.86
C SER A 372 6.98 -11.66 8.12
N GLU A 373 7.50 -10.88 7.17
CA GLU A 373 8.70 -10.05 7.36
C GLU A 373 8.41 -8.94 8.39
N LEU A 374 7.32 -8.18 8.23
CA LEU A 374 6.86 -7.17 9.21
C LEU A 374 6.78 -7.75 10.63
N THR A 375 6.06 -8.88 10.80
CA THR A 375 5.91 -9.48 12.14
C THR A 375 7.26 -9.99 12.70
N SER A 376 8.20 -10.37 11.85
CA SER A 376 9.56 -10.76 12.27
C SER A 376 10.36 -9.56 12.75
N HIS A 377 10.31 -8.44 12.02
CA HIS A 377 10.94 -7.18 12.44
C HIS A 377 10.43 -6.72 13.81
N LEU A 378 9.10 -6.74 14.02
CA LEU A 378 8.50 -6.38 15.31
C LEU A 378 9.06 -7.25 16.45
N ARG A 379 9.11 -8.58 16.26
CA ARG A 379 9.67 -9.51 17.26
C ARG A 379 11.17 -9.33 17.48
N ASP A 380 11.94 -9.02 16.43
CA ASP A 380 13.37 -8.77 16.54
C ASP A 380 13.67 -7.49 17.30
N VAL A 381 12.86 -6.44 17.13
CA VAL A 381 12.93 -5.24 17.98
C VAL A 381 12.57 -5.57 19.42
N MET A 382 11.43 -6.22 19.66
CA MET A 382 10.97 -6.57 21.01
C MET A 382 11.97 -7.44 21.79
N SER A 383 12.73 -8.28 21.08
CA SER A 383 13.76 -9.15 21.65
C SER A 383 15.18 -8.54 21.67
N GLY A 384 15.34 -7.29 21.24
CA GLY A 384 16.62 -6.59 21.22
C GLY A 384 17.62 -7.12 20.19
N LYS A 385 17.15 -7.84 19.16
CA LYS A 385 17.98 -8.39 18.08
C LYS A 385 18.16 -7.41 16.91
N SER A 386 17.23 -6.48 16.74
CA SER A 386 17.31 -5.45 15.69
C SER A 386 18.11 -4.25 16.16
N ARG A 387 18.99 -3.74 15.27
CA ARG A 387 19.58 -2.39 15.39
C ARG A 387 18.81 -1.34 14.59
N THR A 388 17.99 -1.78 13.65
CA THR A 388 17.14 -0.91 12.84
C THR A 388 15.95 -0.46 13.68
N ILE A 389 15.81 0.86 13.85
CA ILE A 389 14.68 1.50 14.53
C ILE A 389 13.68 2.08 13.53
N TYR A 390 14.09 2.29 12.27
CA TYR A 390 13.25 2.81 11.20
C TYR A 390 13.43 2.01 9.92
N PHE A 391 12.35 1.45 9.39
CA PHE A 391 12.35 0.68 8.14
C PHE A 391 11.33 1.30 7.16
N HIS A 392 11.75 1.59 5.93
CA HIS A 392 10.87 2.24 4.94
C HIS A 392 10.82 1.45 3.64
N ASN A 393 9.63 0.98 3.31
CA ASN A 393 9.32 0.25 2.08
C ASN A 393 8.63 1.20 1.07
N VAL A 394 9.21 1.37 -0.12
CA VAL A 394 8.58 2.09 -1.25
C VAL A 394 8.02 1.07 -2.23
N ALA A 395 6.71 1.11 -2.46
CA ALA A 395 5.94 0.05 -3.12
C ALA A 395 4.90 0.62 -4.11
N HIS A 396 3.88 -0.18 -4.41
CA HIS A 396 2.79 0.14 -5.35
C HIS A 396 1.44 0.19 -4.64
N ASP A 397 0.42 0.70 -5.34
CA ASP A 397 -0.97 0.62 -4.90
C ASP A 397 -1.40 -0.83 -4.68
N GLY A 398 -1.01 -1.75 -5.57
CA GLY A 398 -1.28 -3.18 -5.39
C GLY A 398 -0.73 -3.78 -4.10
N SER A 399 0.42 -3.30 -3.61
CA SER A 399 1.02 -3.72 -2.33
C SER A 399 0.25 -3.12 -1.16
N VAL A 400 0.00 -1.80 -1.20
CA VAL A 400 -0.75 -1.09 -0.16
C VAL A 400 -2.17 -1.65 -0.05
N SER A 401 -2.91 -1.83 -1.14
CA SER A 401 -4.26 -2.38 -1.12
C SER A 401 -4.34 -3.78 -0.51
N ARG A 402 -3.37 -4.65 -0.79
CA ARG A 402 -3.31 -6.00 -0.16
C ARG A 402 -3.05 -5.89 1.33
N LEU A 403 -2.18 -4.97 1.76
CA LEU A 403 -1.97 -4.71 3.17
C LEU A 403 -3.25 -4.17 3.85
N LEU A 404 -3.92 -3.20 3.24
CA LEU A 404 -5.18 -2.66 3.74
C LEU A 404 -6.28 -3.74 3.81
N SER A 405 -6.30 -4.67 2.85
CA SER A 405 -7.17 -5.85 2.84
C SER A 405 -6.88 -6.78 4.01
N ILE A 406 -5.61 -7.11 4.23
CA ILE A 406 -5.16 -7.99 5.34
C ILE A 406 -5.46 -7.34 6.70
N LEU A 407 -5.28 -6.02 6.82
CA LEU A 407 -5.66 -5.27 8.03
C LEU A 407 -7.16 -4.97 8.10
N GLN A 408 -7.95 -5.42 7.12
CA GLN A 408 -9.41 -5.31 7.08
C GLN A 408 -9.90 -3.86 7.20
N ILE A 409 -9.33 -2.93 6.42
CA ILE A 409 -9.68 -1.50 6.45
C ILE A 409 -11.20 -1.27 6.43
N ASP A 410 -11.68 -0.35 7.25
CA ASP A 410 -13.10 -0.04 7.39
C ASP A 410 -13.71 0.59 6.13
N GLU A 411 -12.97 1.39 5.38
CA GLU A 411 -13.38 1.95 4.09
C GLU A 411 -12.22 1.87 3.09
N MET A 412 -12.39 1.10 2.03
CA MET A 412 -11.38 0.94 0.98
C MET A 412 -11.58 1.95 -0.13
N THR A 413 -10.52 2.67 -0.47
CA THR A 413 -10.38 3.46 -1.69
C THR A 413 -9.15 2.95 -2.43
N TRP A 414 -9.07 3.18 -3.75
CA TRP A 414 -7.80 3.01 -4.46
C TRP A 414 -6.72 3.83 -3.75
N PRO A 415 -5.61 3.26 -3.26
CA PRO A 415 -4.58 4.06 -2.59
C PRO A 415 -4.02 5.13 -3.53
N GLY A 416 -4.19 6.41 -3.18
CA GLY A 416 -3.66 7.53 -3.97
C GLY A 416 -2.14 7.58 -4.00
N LEU A 417 -1.57 8.47 -4.79
CA LEU A 417 -0.12 8.63 -4.94
C LEU A 417 0.47 9.03 -3.57
N GLY A 418 1.57 8.38 -3.17
CA GLY A 418 2.15 8.57 -1.84
C GLY A 418 1.36 7.98 -0.67
N ALA A 419 0.27 7.23 -0.90
CA ALA A 419 -0.50 6.59 0.18
C ALA A 419 0.41 5.74 1.06
N GLU A 420 0.36 5.94 2.38
CA GLU A 420 1.24 5.27 3.34
C GLU A 420 0.48 4.54 4.45
N VAL A 421 1.06 3.43 4.89
CA VAL A 421 0.74 2.76 6.15
C VAL A 421 1.97 2.78 7.04
N VAL A 422 1.82 3.26 8.28
CA VAL A 422 2.90 3.36 9.26
C VAL A 422 2.58 2.46 10.45
N PHE A 423 3.50 1.57 10.79
CA PHE A 423 3.48 0.76 12.01
C PHE A 423 4.43 1.36 13.04
N GLU A 424 3.91 1.76 14.18
CA GLU A 424 4.67 2.31 15.29
C GLU A 424 4.59 1.38 16.49
N LEU A 425 5.72 0.82 16.90
CA LEU A 425 5.84 -0.06 18.05
C LEU A 425 6.29 0.74 19.27
N TYR A 426 5.51 0.69 20.33
CA TYR A 426 5.74 1.36 21.59
C TYR A 426 5.99 0.36 22.72
N GLN A 427 6.82 0.75 23.67
CA GLN A 427 6.99 0.05 24.95
C GLN A 427 6.40 0.90 26.07
N GLN A 428 5.64 0.28 26.95
CA GLN A 428 5.12 0.95 28.13
C GLN A 428 6.20 1.10 29.20
N LYS A 429 6.38 2.30 29.75
CA LYS A 429 7.42 2.64 30.74
C LYS A 429 7.28 1.88 32.06
N ALA A 430 6.05 1.70 32.53
CA ALA A 430 5.74 1.06 33.78
C ALA A 430 4.52 0.15 33.61
N PRO A 431 4.51 -1.06 34.23
CA PRO A 431 3.33 -1.93 34.22
C PRO A 431 2.12 -1.20 34.82
N MET A 432 1.05 -1.06 34.05
CA MET A 432 -0.26 -0.60 34.50
C MET A 432 -1.16 -1.79 34.82
N PRO A 433 -2.23 -1.61 35.62
CA PRO A 433 -3.28 -2.60 35.72
C PRO A 433 -3.80 -2.93 34.30
N ASN A 434 -3.75 -4.20 33.90
CA ASN A 434 -4.06 -4.71 32.56
C ASN A 434 -3.02 -4.41 31.45
N SER A 435 -1.73 -4.28 31.79
CA SER A 435 -0.67 -4.29 30.78
C SER A 435 -0.74 -5.52 29.88
N GLY A 436 -0.45 -5.34 28.59
CA GLY A 436 -0.25 -6.44 27.65
C GLY A 436 0.88 -7.35 28.13
N PRO A 437 0.86 -8.65 27.78
CA PRO A 437 1.77 -9.63 28.36
C PRO A 437 3.26 -9.35 28.09
N THR A 438 3.60 -8.67 26.98
CA THR A 438 4.98 -8.24 26.69
C THR A 438 5.29 -6.80 27.09
N GLY A 439 4.28 -6.00 27.45
CA GLY A 439 4.43 -4.55 27.67
C GLY A 439 4.63 -3.72 26.40
N TYR A 440 4.46 -4.33 25.22
CA TYR A 440 4.55 -3.66 23.92
C TYR A 440 3.17 -3.44 23.29
N TYR A 441 3.07 -2.34 22.55
CA TYR A 441 1.84 -1.86 21.94
C TYR A 441 2.13 -1.36 20.54
N ILE A 442 1.17 -1.52 19.63
CA ILE A 442 1.28 -1.07 18.25
C ILE A 442 0.24 0.02 17.97
N ARG A 443 0.65 1.05 17.26
CA ARG A 443 -0.23 1.99 16.58
C ARG A 443 -0.01 1.87 15.08
N VAL A 444 -1.09 1.82 14.32
CA VAL A 444 -1.02 1.81 12.85
C VAL A 444 -1.71 3.04 12.32
N LEU A 445 -1.06 3.76 11.40
CA LEU A 445 -1.60 4.93 10.72
C LEU A 445 -1.81 4.61 9.23
N TYR A 446 -2.90 5.09 8.64
CA TYR A 446 -3.10 5.15 7.20
C TYR A 446 -3.37 6.61 6.80
N GLY A 447 -2.49 7.15 5.98
CA GLY A 447 -2.49 8.56 5.61
C GLY A 447 -2.45 9.52 6.80
N GLY A 448 -1.52 9.30 7.74
CA GLY A 448 -1.35 10.11 8.95
C GLY A 448 -2.43 9.94 10.03
N LYS A 449 -3.50 9.17 9.79
CA LYS A 449 -4.60 8.95 10.73
C LYS A 449 -4.58 7.53 11.26
N VAL A 450 -5.00 7.36 12.52
CA VAL A 450 -5.09 6.02 13.12
C VAL A 450 -5.99 5.12 12.29
N PHE A 451 -5.45 3.94 11.96
CA PHE A 451 -6.12 2.92 11.18
C PHE A 451 -7.35 2.39 11.93
N LYS A 452 -8.46 2.33 11.19
CA LYS A 452 -9.69 1.69 11.65
C LYS A 452 -9.91 0.42 10.84
N SER A 453 -9.83 -0.70 11.53
CA SER A 453 -10.15 -2.02 11.02
C SER A 453 -11.62 -2.32 11.27
N SER A 454 -12.26 -2.92 10.28
CA SER A 454 -13.58 -3.52 10.44
C SER A 454 -13.51 -4.79 11.32
N GLN A 455 -12.41 -5.55 11.27
CA GLN A 455 -12.20 -6.74 12.09
C GLN A 455 -12.19 -6.37 13.60
N PRO A 456 -13.18 -6.84 14.40
CA PRO A 456 -13.39 -6.38 15.78
C PRO A 456 -12.21 -6.59 16.72
N ILE A 457 -11.43 -7.65 16.53
CA ILE A 457 -10.25 -7.90 17.40
C ILE A 457 -9.16 -6.84 17.19
N LEU A 458 -9.06 -6.27 15.99
CA LEU A 458 -8.13 -5.17 15.69
C LEU A 458 -8.76 -3.81 15.99
N GLY A 459 -10.05 -3.64 15.67
CA GLY A 459 -10.81 -2.42 15.91
C GLY A 459 -10.08 -1.15 15.47
N ARG A 460 -9.75 -0.29 16.43
CA ARG A 460 -8.88 0.88 16.21
C ARG A 460 -7.46 0.51 16.62
N LEU A 461 -6.51 0.57 15.70
CA LEU A 461 -5.10 0.22 15.98
C LEU A 461 -4.35 1.41 16.59
N ASP A 462 -4.69 1.74 17.84
CA ASP A 462 -4.12 2.85 18.61
C ASP A 462 -3.68 2.34 19.98
N MET A 463 -2.38 2.12 20.16
CA MET A 463 -1.84 1.46 21.35
C MET A 463 -2.54 0.11 21.62
N LEU A 464 -2.75 -0.68 20.56
CA LEU A 464 -3.25 -2.04 20.65
C LEU A 464 -2.14 -2.94 21.23
N PRO A 465 -2.39 -3.84 22.19
CA PRO A 465 -1.37 -4.80 22.61
C PRO A 465 -0.82 -5.55 21.40
N VAL A 466 0.51 -5.55 21.24
CA VAL A 466 1.14 -6.00 19.98
C VAL A 466 0.81 -7.46 19.66
N GLU A 467 0.57 -8.28 20.69
CA GLU A 467 0.22 -9.69 20.57
C GLU A 467 -1.10 -9.88 19.84
N VAL A 468 -2.06 -8.96 20.01
CA VAL A 468 -3.34 -9.03 19.29
C VAL A 468 -3.13 -8.94 17.78
N LEU A 469 -2.27 -8.00 17.35
CA LEU A 469 -1.91 -7.87 15.93
C LEU A 469 -1.08 -9.07 15.46
N LEU A 470 -0.08 -9.49 16.24
CA LEU A 470 0.80 -10.61 15.87
C LEU A 470 0.02 -11.93 15.76
N ASP A 471 -0.87 -12.24 16.70
CA ASP A 471 -1.68 -13.46 16.69
C ASP A 471 -2.67 -13.44 15.51
N TYR A 472 -3.26 -12.29 15.21
CA TYR A 472 -4.11 -12.12 14.03
C TYR A 472 -3.34 -12.38 12.73
N LEU A 473 -2.19 -11.73 12.54
CA LEU A 473 -1.38 -11.86 11.32
C LEU A 473 -0.80 -13.26 11.19
N ASP A 474 -0.23 -13.82 12.27
CA ASP A 474 0.29 -15.20 12.29
C ASP A 474 -0.82 -16.23 12.03
N GLY A 475 -2.03 -16.00 12.55
CA GLY A 475 -3.19 -16.85 12.27
C GLY A 475 -3.53 -16.88 10.79
N LEU A 476 -3.33 -15.77 10.08
CA LEU A 476 -3.53 -15.68 8.64
C LEU A 476 -2.39 -16.32 7.84
N VAL A 477 -1.14 -15.95 8.10
CA VAL A 477 0.01 -16.27 7.22
C VAL A 477 0.90 -17.40 7.72
N GLY A 478 0.74 -17.78 8.99
CA GLY A 478 1.65 -18.65 9.72
C GLY A 478 2.94 -17.94 10.11
N LYS A 479 3.50 -18.26 11.27
CA LYS A 479 4.84 -17.79 11.64
C LYS A 479 5.84 -18.13 10.53
N GLU A 480 6.69 -17.17 10.19
CA GLU A 480 7.70 -17.30 9.12
C GLU A 480 7.08 -17.70 7.76
N ALA A 481 5.88 -17.17 7.46
CA ALA A 481 5.09 -17.45 6.26
C ALA A 481 4.80 -18.94 6.03
N SER A 482 4.80 -19.76 7.09
CA SER A 482 4.69 -21.22 7.01
C SER A 482 3.41 -21.73 6.35
N LEU A 483 2.34 -20.93 6.30
CA LEU A 483 1.10 -21.31 5.62
C LEU A 483 1.06 -20.88 4.15
N ILE A 484 1.90 -19.94 3.71
CA ILE A 484 1.76 -19.30 2.39
C ILE A 484 1.98 -20.28 1.24
N LYS A 485 3.01 -21.12 1.31
CA LYS A 485 3.24 -22.16 0.29
C LYS A 485 2.05 -23.11 0.13
N THR A 486 1.36 -23.45 1.23
CA THR A 486 0.18 -24.31 1.19
C THR A 486 -1.02 -23.56 0.61
N LYS A 487 -1.23 -22.30 0.98
CA LYS A 487 -2.32 -21.47 0.43
C LYS A 487 -2.17 -21.25 -1.07
N CYS A 488 -0.95 -21.11 -1.58
CA CYS A 488 -0.70 -20.92 -3.01
C CYS A 488 -0.90 -22.18 -3.88
N ARG A 489 -1.06 -23.36 -3.28
CA ARG A 489 -1.25 -24.64 -3.97
C ARG A 489 -2.71 -25.12 -4.00
N ARG A 490 -3.61 -24.39 -3.35
CA ARG A 490 -4.99 -24.83 -3.08
C ARG A 490 -5.99 -24.26 -4.05
#